data_AF-D8TM92-F1
#
_entry.id   AF-D8TM92-F1
#
_cell.length_a   1.000
_cell.length_b   1.000
_cell.length_c   1.000
_cell.angle_alpha   90.00
_cell.angle_beta   90.00
_cell.angle_gamma   90.00
#
_symmetry.space_group_name_H-M   'P 1'
#
loop_
_entity.id
_entity.type
_entity.pdbx_description
1 polymer ?
#
loop_
_entity_poly.entity_id
_entity_poly.type
_entity_poly.pdbx_seq_one_letter_code
_entity_poly.pdbx_strand_id
1 'polypeptide(L)'
;MEYWRLVKTSTRQKSLVVRLMRDVESNHFHIPIGFDALTRYRTEDLSLQSTALSHQVDLPEKTFLRAFLAKYPEAKNEPVALGSFTPSMARRFVQRQMQLMREGSNQAAAFAQAELDFSQQLLDMRRRQLGSLFGSDPLELQLQQEQEQLDEGLVTLAQQRLEAGGGGDLQAH
;
A
#
# COMPACT_ATOMS: atom_id res chain seq x y z
N MET A 1 -52.92 -6.23 -1.85
CA MET A 1 -51.88 -7.23 -1.50
C MET A 1 -51.20 -6.75 -0.23
N GLU A 2 -51.05 -7.61 0.76
CA GLU A 2 -50.39 -7.28 2.05
C GLU A 2 -48.88 -7.56 1.91
N TYR A 3 -48.09 -6.53 1.62
CA TYR A 3 -46.66 -6.63 1.35
C TYR A 3 -45.85 -6.98 2.61
N TRP A 4 -46.36 -6.60 3.79
CA TRP A 4 -45.74 -6.91 5.07
C TRP A 4 -45.64 -8.42 5.40
N ARG A 5 -46.48 -9.27 4.80
CA ARG A 5 -46.41 -10.73 4.99
C ARG A 5 -45.21 -11.39 4.32
N LEU A 6 -44.54 -10.70 3.39
CA LEU A 6 -43.33 -11.20 2.73
C LEU A 6 -42.08 -11.13 3.63
N VAL A 7 -42.18 -10.47 4.79
CA VAL A 7 -41.09 -10.31 5.74
C VAL A 7 -41.20 -11.41 6.82
N LYS A 8 -40.45 -12.50 6.64
CA LYS A 8 -40.52 -13.72 7.49
C LYS A 8 -40.07 -13.52 8.95
N THR A 9 -39.35 -12.45 9.26
CA THR A 9 -38.90 -12.14 10.63
C THR A 9 -39.26 -10.70 10.96
N SER A 10 -40.28 -10.51 11.80
CA SER A 10 -40.69 -9.17 12.22
C SER A 10 -39.72 -8.64 13.27
N THR A 11 -38.57 -8.13 12.87
CA THR A 11 -37.84 -7.15 13.69
C THR A 11 -38.57 -5.82 13.55
N ARG A 12 -39.72 -5.74 14.24
CA ARG A 12 -40.79 -4.71 14.14
C ARG A 12 -40.35 -3.24 14.21
N GLN A 13 -39.07 -2.92 14.38
CA GLN A 13 -38.60 -1.55 14.62
C GLN A 13 -37.32 -1.10 13.88
N LYS A 14 -36.54 -1.98 13.22
CA LYS A 14 -35.16 -1.63 12.80
C LYS A 14 -34.92 -1.38 11.31
N SER A 15 -35.77 -1.88 10.41
CA SER A 15 -35.55 -1.69 8.96
C SER A 15 -36.35 -0.50 8.42
N LEU A 16 -35.66 0.46 7.79
CA LEU A 16 -36.27 1.60 7.09
C LEU A 16 -37.22 1.13 5.97
N VAL A 17 -36.89 0.02 5.30
CA VAL A 17 -37.72 -0.56 4.23
C VAL A 17 -39.06 -1.06 4.78
N VAL A 18 -39.07 -1.67 5.97
CA VAL A 18 -40.31 -2.14 6.60
C VAL A 18 -41.21 -0.97 7.02
N ARG A 19 -40.63 0.14 7.50
CA ARG A 19 -41.39 1.37 7.78
C ARG A 19 -42.00 1.95 6.50
N LEU A 20 -41.19 2.06 5.45
CA LEU A 20 -41.62 2.61 4.17
C LEU A 20 -42.70 1.76 3.49
N MET A 21 -42.62 0.42 3.57
CA MET A 21 -43.68 -0.47 3.09
C MET A 21 -45.01 -0.25 3.83
N ARG A 22 -44.96 -0.09 5.15
CA ARG A 22 -46.17 0.17 5.97
C ARG A 22 -46.80 1.53 5.67
N ASP A 23 -45.96 2.54 5.46
CA ASP A 23 -46.40 3.90 5.13
C ASP A 23 -47.07 3.95 3.74
N VAL A 24 -46.53 3.23 2.76
CA VAL A 24 -47.18 3.03 1.45
C VAL A 24 -48.51 2.27 1.57
N GLU A 25 -48.58 1.21 2.38
CA GLU A 25 -49.81 0.44 2.60
C GLU A 25 -50.93 1.24 3.27
N SER A 26 -50.57 2.22 4.12
CA SER A 26 -51.53 3.11 4.77
C SER A 26 -52.20 4.12 3.81
N ASN A 27 -51.78 4.16 2.54
CA ASN A 27 -52.19 5.15 1.53
C ASN A 27 -51.95 6.62 1.93
N HIS A 28 -51.16 6.88 2.97
CA HIS A 28 -50.85 8.24 3.42
C HIS A 28 -49.76 8.90 2.56
N PHE A 29 -48.93 8.11 1.87
CA PHE A 29 -47.82 8.58 1.05
C PHE A 29 -47.85 7.99 -0.37
N HIS A 30 -47.34 8.74 -1.34
CA HIS A 30 -47.09 8.25 -2.69
C HIS A 30 -45.89 7.29 -2.73
N ILE A 31 -45.95 6.32 -3.64
CA ILE A 31 -44.87 5.33 -3.82
C ILE A 31 -43.59 6.04 -4.28
N PRO A 32 -42.47 5.94 -3.53
CA PRO A 32 -41.22 6.58 -3.91
C PRO A 32 -40.61 6.00 -5.19
N ILE A 33 -39.92 6.85 -5.96
CA ILE A 33 -39.10 6.43 -7.10
C ILE A 33 -37.97 5.54 -6.56
N GLY A 34 -37.97 4.25 -6.95
CA GLY A 34 -37.01 3.26 -6.45
C GLY A 34 -37.57 2.29 -5.39
N PHE A 35 -38.85 2.38 -5.02
CA PHE A 35 -39.51 1.38 -4.16
C PHE A 35 -39.35 -0.03 -4.70
N ASP A 36 -39.51 -0.20 -6.02
CA ASP A 36 -39.38 -1.48 -6.70
C ASP A 36 -37.98 -2.09 -6.47
N ALA A 37 -36.93 -1.28 -6.56
CA ALA A 37 -35.56 -1.72 -6.29
C ALA A 37 -35.37 -2.20 -4.83
N LEU A 38 -35.94 -1.49 -3.85
CA LEU A 38 -35.87 -1.87 -2.44
C LEU A 38 -36.66 -3.14 -2.12
N THR A 39 -37.74 -3.41 -2.87
CA THR A 39 -38.51 -4.65 -2.71
C THR A 39 -37.84 -5.85 -3.37
N ARG A 40 -37.14 -5.63 -4.49
CA ARG A 40 -36.43 -6.67 -5.26
C ARG A 40 -35.08 -7.04 -4.64
N TYR A 41 -34.31 -6.04 -4.20
CA TYR A 41 -32.99 -6.23 -3.63
C TYR A 41 -33.04 -6.02 -2.12
N ARG A 42 -33.12 -7.11 -1.36
CA ARG A 42 -33.06 -7.05 0.10
C ARG A 42 -31.64 -6.72 0.54
N THR A 43 -31.51 -5.75 1.45
CA THR A 43 -30.25 -5.50 2.15
C THR A 43 -29.94 -6.67 3.07
N GLU A 44 -28.71 -7.17 3.04
CA GLU A 44 -28.25 -8.16 4.00
C GLU A 44 -28.28 -7.58 5.42
N ASP A 45 -28.63 -8.41 6.41
CA ASP A 45 -28.60 -7.99 7.80
C ASP A 45 -27.15 -7.71 8.20
N LEU A 46 -26.83 -6.42 8.41
CA LEU A 46 -25.50 -6.00 8.83
C LEU A 46 -25.30 -6.39 10.29
N SER A 47 -24.79 -7.61 10.52
CA SER A 47 -24.46 -8.10 11.85
C SER A 47 -23.22 -7.34 12.36
N LEU A 48 -23.44 -6.22 13.06
CA LEU A 48 -22.40 -5.43 13.73
C LEU A 48 -21.70 -6.19 14.87
N GLN A 49 -22.09 -7.43 15.15
CA GLN A 49 -21.50 -8.29 16.17
C GLN A 49 -20.48 -9.27 15.58
N SER A 50 -19.66 -8.85 14.62
CA SER A 50 -18.41 -9.58 14.37
C SER A 50 -17.41 -9.24 15.49
N THR A 51 -17.62 -9.81 16.67
CA THR A 51 -16.56 -9.95 17.70
C THR A 51 -15.46 -10.92 17.26
N ALA A 52 -15.51 -11.41 16.02
CA ALA A 52 -14.43 -12.10 15.36
C ALA A 52 -13.27 -11.12 15.16
N LEU A 53 -12.33 -11.16 16.10
CA LEU A 53 -10.94 -10.74 15.91
C LEU A 53 -10.56 -11.06 14.46
N SER A 54 -10.23 -10.03 13.68
CA SER A 54 -9.83 -10.17 12.28
C SER A 54 -8.83 -11.32 12.17
N HIS A 55 -9.20 -12.40 11.50
CA HIS A 55 -8.32 -13.54 11.35
C HIS A 55 -7.04 -13.07 10.66
N GLN A 56 -5.93 -13.11 11.39
CA GLN A 56 -4.62 -12.82 10.82
C GLN A 56 -4.33 -13.91 9.78
N VAL A 57 -4.24 -13.52 8.52
CA VAL A 57 -3.84 -14.42 7.45
C VAL A 57 -2.33 -14.63 7.55
N ASP A 58 -1.91 -15.76 8.11
CA ASP A 58 -0.51 -16.15 8.15
C ASP A 58 -0.12 -16.91 6.89
N LEU A 59 0.79 -16.30 6.13
CA LEU A 59 1.37 -16.90 4.93
C LEU A 59 2.58 -17.76 5.33
N PRO A 60 2.71 -18.99 4.81
CA PRO A 60 3.86 -19.86 5.10
C PRO A 60 5.18 -19.28 4.57
N GLU A 61 5.11 -18.41 3.56
CA GLU A 61 6.26 -17.70 2.97
C GLU A 61 6.91 -16.69 3.95
N LYS A 62 6.17 -16.26 4.99
CA LYS A 62 6.55 -15.13 5.86
C LYS A 62 7.85 -15.36 6.63
N THR A 63 8.09 -16.59 7.09
CA THR A 63 9.31 -16.96 7.82
C THR A 63 10.54 -16.93 6.91
N PHE A 64 10.42 -17.49 5.72
CA PHE A 64 11.49 -17.51 4.71
C PHE A 64 11.80 -16.12 4.16
N LEU A 65 10.77 -15.30 3.94
CA LEU A 65 10.94 -13.89 3.55
C LEU A 65 11.73 -13.10 4.60
N ARG A 66 11.43 -13.30 5.89
CA ARG A 66 12.19 -12.66 6.98
C ARG A 66 13.65 -13.10 6.99
N ALA A 67 13.91 -14.40 6.81
CA ALA A 67 15.27 -14.93 6.74
C ALA A 67 16.04 -14.38 5.51
N PHE A 68 15.38 -14.29 4.36
CA PHE A 68 15.94 -13.70 3.15
C PHE A 68 16.29 -12.22 3.33
N LEU A 69 15.36 -11.41 3.87
CA LEU A 69 15.59 -9.98 4.12
C LEU A 69 16.61 -9.69 5.22
N ALA A 70 16.86 -10.65 6.11
CA ALA A 70 17.94 -10.55 7.09
C ALA A 70 19.31 -10.75 6.43
N LYS A 71 19.41 -11.62 5.41
CA LYS A 71 20.65 -11.87 4.66
C LYS A 71 20.92 -10.81 3.59
N TYR A 72 19.87 -10.34 2.92
CA TYR A 72 19.91 -9.33 1.85
C TYR A 72 19.02 -8.15 2.20
N PRO A 73 19.46 -7.24 3.09
CA PRO A 73 18.71 -6.02 3.40
C PRO A 73 18.47 -5.16 2.15
N GLU A 74 19.31 -5.29 1.12
CA GLU A 74 19.19 -4.61 -0.17
C GLU A 74 17.85 -4.77 -0.86
N ALA A 75 17.20 -5.92 -0.66
CA ALA A 75 15.91 -6.22 -1.27
C ALA A 75 14.76 -5.35 -0.77
N LYS A 76 14.91 -4.66 0.37
CA LYS A 76 13.89 -3.72 0.87
C LYS A 76 13.74 -2.48 0.00
N ASN A 77 14.80 -2.10 -0.71
CA ASN A 77 14.84 -0.90 -1.56
C ASN A 77 14.46 -1.21 -3.01
N GLU A 78 14.13 -2.46 -3.34
CA GLU A 78 13.70 -2.85 -4.67
C GLU A 78 12.33 -2.19 -4.97
N PRO A 79 12.19 -1.44 -6.08
CA PRO A 79 10.92 -0.85 -6.45
C PRO A 79 9.95 -1.96 -6.88
N VAL A 80 8.89 -2.17 -6.10
CA VAL A 80 7.83 -3.13 -6.40
C VAL A 80 6.59 -2.39 -6.89
N ALA A 81 6.21 -2.61 -8.14
CA ALA A 81 4.99 -2.04 -8.69
C ALA A 81 3.76 -2.79 -8.15
N LEU A 82 2.98 -2.13 -7.29
CA LEU A 82 1.78 -2.71 -6.65
C LEU A 82 0.68 -3.12 -7.63
N GLY A 83 0.65 -2.53 -8.84
CA GLY A 83 -0.28 -2.87 -9.91
C GLY A 83 0.23 -3.95 -10.88
N SER A 84 1.44 -4.47 -10.68
CA SER A 84 2.02 -5.49 -11.55
C SER A 84 1.75 -6.90 -11.02
N PHE A 85 1.51 -7.85 -11.92
CA PHE A 85 1.43 -9.27 -11.57
C PHE A 85 2.82 -9.90 -11.38
N THR A 86 3.89 -9.15 -11.62
CA THR A 86 5.26 -9.62 -11.42
C THR A 86 5.61 -9.58 -9.93
N PRO A 87 5.86 -10.73 -9.29
CA PRO A 87 6.25 -10.76 -7.89
C PRO A 87 7.64 -10.14 -7.68
N SER A 88 7.86 -9.56 -6.49
CA SER A 88 9.17 -9.06 -6.08
C SER A 88 10.23 -10.16 -6.12
N MET A 89 11.50 -9.78 -6.25
CA MET A 89 12.58 -10.76 -6.31
C MET A 89 12.61 -11.63 -5.05
N ALA A 90 12.44 -11.03 -3.88
CA ALA A 90 12.36 -11.74 -2.61
C ALA A 90 11.27 -12.83 -2.60
N ARG A 91 10.10 -12.56 -3.20
CA ARG A 91 9.01 -13.54 -3.28
C ARG A 91 9.31 -14.66 -4.28
N ARG A 92 9.91 -14.34 -5.42
CA ARG A 92 10.37 -15.33 -6.41
C ARG A 92 11.41 -16.27 -5.82
N PHE A 93 12.36 -15.73 -5.08
CA PHE A 93 13.39 -16.49 -4.36
C PHE A 93 12.75 -17.48 -3.37
N VAL A 94 11.85 -16.99 -2.50
CA VAL A 94 11.19 -17.84 -1.50
C VAL A 94 10.29 -18.89 -2.14
N GLN A 95 9.58 -18.56 -3.22
CA GLN A 95 8.80 -19.54 -3.98
C GLN A 95 9.69 -20.65 -4.55
N ARG A 96 10.86 -20.29 -5.11
CA ARG A 96 11.84 -21.27 -5.60
C ARG A 96 12.39 -22.14 -4.46
N GLN A 97 12.75 -21.54 -3.33
CA GLN A 97 13.20 -22.26 -2.14
C GLN A 97 12.12 -23.25 -1.67
N MET A 98 10.87 -22.83 -1.57
CA MET A 98 9.75 -23.69 -1.18
C MET A 98 9.51 -24.82 -2.18
N GLN A 99 9.67 -24.56 -3.48
CA GLN A 99 9.57 -25.59 -4.51
C GLN A 99 10.64 -26.68 -4.30
N LEU A 100 11.90 -26.30 -4.08
CA LEU A 100 12.99 -27.23 -3.83
C LEU A 100 12.79 -28.03 -2.54
N MET A 101 12.19 -27.41 -1.51
CA MET A 101 11.80 -28.11 -0.28
C MET A 101 10.69 -29.14 -0.52
N ARG A 102 9.73 -28.84 -1.41
CA ARG A 102 8.70 -29.81 -1.81
C ARG A 102 9.29 -30.98 -2.61
N GLU A 103 10.37 -30.74 -3.34
CA GLU A 103 11.14 -31.77 -4.05
C GLU A 103 12.02 -32.63 -3.12
N GLY A 104 11.99 -32.36 -1.80
CA GLY A 104 12.68 -33.15 -0.78
C GLY A 104 14.03 -32.59 -0.33
N SER A 105 14.42 -31.41 -0.81
CA SER A 105 15.65 -30.76 -0.35
C SER A 105 15.50 -30.22 1.07
N ASN A 106 16.55 -30.36 1.87
CA ASN A 106 16.61 -29.73 3.19
C ASN A 106 16.57 -28.19 3.04
N GLN A 107 16.04 -27.46 4.02
CA GLN A 107 15.87 -26.01 3.97
C GLN A 107 17.16 -25.25 3.63
N ALA A 108 18.29 -25.65 4.23
CA ALA A 108 19.59 -25.03 3.98
C ALA A 108 20.10 -25.30 2.55
N ALA A 109 19.92 -26.53 2.06
CA ALA A 109 20.29 -26.90 0.69
C ALA A 109 19.40 -26.20 -0.34
N ALA A 110 18.08 -26.13 -0.09
CA ALA A 110 17.13 -25.40 -0.92
C ALA A 110 17.43 -23.90 -0.98
N PHE A 111 17.87 -23.32 0.14
CA PHE A 111 18.31 -21.92 0.19
C PHE A 111 19.56 -21.70 -0.67
N ALA A 112 20.58 -22.53 -0.51
CA ALA A 112 21.83 -22.42 -1.26
C ALA A 112 21.60 -22.60 -2.78
N GLN A 113 20.73 -23.54 -3.15
CA GLN A 113 20.38 -23.77 -4.55
C GLN A 113 19.58 -22.59 -5.15
N ALA A 114 18.62 -22.03 -4.40
CA ALA A 114 17.91 -20.82 -4.81
C ALA A 114 18.87 -19.62 -4.93
N GLU A 115 19.90 -19.53 -4.09
CA GLU A 115 20.94 -18.50 -4.16
C GLU A 115 21.79 -18.63 -5.43
N LEU A 116 22.08 -19.85 -5.87
CA LEU A 116 22.74 -20.09 -7.15
C LEU A 116 21.86 -19.67 -8.33
N ASP A 117 20.59 -20.08 -8.34
CA ASP A 117 19.61 -19.75 -9.39
C ASP A 117 19.41 -18.23 -9.55
N PHE A 118 19.47 -17.48 -8.44
CA PHE A 118 19.25 -16.02 -8.40
C PHE A 118 20.54 -15.20 -8.24
N SER A 119 21.71 -15.82 -8.34
CA SER A 119 23.01 -15.19 -8.07
C SER A 119 23.24 -13.90 -8.88
N GLN A 120 22.90 -13.91 -10.17
CA GLN A 120 23.04 -12.73 -11.04
C GLN A 120 22.14 -11.57 -10.58
N GLN A 121 20.88 -11.85 -10.25
CA GLN A 121 19.93 -10.83 -9.80
C GLN A 121 20.32 -10.25 -8.43
N LEU A 122 20.83 -11.11 -7.53
CA LEU A 122 21.37 -10.68 -6.24
C LEU A 122 22.60 -9.78 -6.40
N LEU A 123 23.50 -10.12 -7.32
CA LEU A 123 24.66 -9.29 -7.65
C LEU A 123 24.23 -7.95 -8.26
N ASP A 124 23.26 -7.95 -9.17
CA ASP A 124 22.74 -6.72 -9.77
C ASP A 124 22.09 -5.81 -8.73
N MET A 125 21.37 -6.38 -7.77
CA MET A 125 20.81 -5.61 -6.66
C MET A 125 21.86 -5.02 -5.75
N ARG A 126 22.88 -5.81 -5.39
CA ARG A 126 24.01 -5.33 -4.59
C ARG A 126 24.77 -4.23 -5.33
N ARG A 127 24.94 -4.35 -6.66
CA ARG A 127 25.54 -3.32 -7.51
C ARG A 127 24.72 -2.04 -7.54
N ARG A 128 23.39 -2.14 -7.69
CA ARG A 128 22.50 -0.98 -7.65
C ARG A 128 22.57 -0.24 -6.31
N GLN A 129 22.68 -0.97 -5.20
CA GLN A 129 22.83 -0.35 -3.88
C GLN A 129 24.18 0.32 -3.66
N LEU A 130 25.26 -0.28 -4.15
CA LEU A 130 26.60 0.28 -4.03
C LEU A 130 26.85 1.48 -4.95
N GLY A 131 25.85 1.85 -5.75
CA GLY A 131 25.98 2.89 -6.76
C GLY A 131 26.35 2.28 -8.11
N SER A 132 25.53 2.62 -9.10
CA SER A 132 25.98 2.93 -10.46
C SER A 132 27.51 3.08 -10.55
N LEU A 133 28.17 2.12 -11.21
CA LEU A 133 29.56 2.29 -11.67
C LEU A 133 29.62 2.27 -13.21
N PHE A 134 28.49 2.02 -13.88
CA PHE A 134 28.42 1.88 -15.33
C PHE A 134 27.04 2.33 -15.84
N GLY A 135 26.84 3.63 -15.97
CA GLY A 135 25.73 4.22 -16.72
C GLY A 135 24.97 5.31 -15.96
N SER A 136 25.38 6.57 -16.19
CA SER A 136 24.78 7.83 -15.71
C SER A 136 24.45 7.86 -14.22
N ASP A 137 25.37 8.41 -13.43
CA ASP A 137 25.34 8.37 -11.98
C ASP A 137 24.15 9.15 -11.40
N PRO A 138 23.20 8.50 -10.69
CA PRO A 138 22.23 9.22 -9.87
C PRO A 138 22.92 10.04 -8.77
N LEU A 139 24.17 9.70 -8.45
CA LEU A 139 25.02 10.43 -7.52
C LEU A 139 25.55 11.74 -8.13
N GLU A 140 25.84 11.79 -9.43
CA GLU A 140 26.15 13.05 -10.13
C GLU A 140 24.94 13.97 -10.15
N LEU A 141 23.75 13.41 -10.41
CA LEU A 141 22.51 14.17 -10.40
C LEU A 141 22.19 14.69 -8.99
N GLN A 142 22.44 13.88 -7.95
CA GLN A 142 22.30 14.31 -6.56
C GLN A 142 23.34 15.37 -6.18
N LEU A 143 24.60 15.21 -6.60
CA LEU A 143 25.67 16.16 -6.30
C LEU A 143 25.45 17.49 -7.03
N GLN A 144 24.91 17.45 -8.24
CA GLN A 144 24.48 18.64 -8.97
C GLN A 144 23.32 19.35 -8.26
N GLN A 145 22.32 18.60 -7.78
CA GLN A 145 21.22 19.16 -6.99
C GLN A 145 21.71 19.77 -5.66
N GLU A 146 22.64 19.12 -4.97
CA GLU A 146 23.24 19.65 -3.75
C GLU A 146 24.01 20.94 -4.03
N GLN A 147 24.73 21.01 -5.15
CA GLN A 147 25.48 22.19 -5.52
C GLN A 147 24.58 23.37 -5.92
N GLU A 148 23.49 23.11 -6.66
CA GLU A 148 22.47 24.12 -6.96
C GLU A 148 21.83 24.68 -5.67
N GLN A 149 21.52 23.81 -4.70
CA GLN A 149 20.96 24.24 -3.40
C GLN A 149 21.96 25.09 -2.59
N LEU A 150 23.26 24.74 -2.63
CA LEU A 150 24.30 25.53 -1.97
C LEU A 150 24.45 26.90 -2.63
N ASP A 151 24.42 26.96 -3.96
CA ASP A 151 24.55 28.21 -4.71
C ASP A 151 23.33 29.13 -4.46
N GLU A 152 22.10 28.60 -4.48
CA GLU A 152 20.90 29.34 -4.09
C GLU A 152 20.95 29.81 -2.62
N GLY A 153 21.45 28.96 -1.72
CA GLY A 153 21.67 29.30 -0.32
C GLY A 153 22.67 30.45 -0.13
N LEU A 154 23.75 30.48 -0.92
CA LEU A 154 24.75 31.55 -0.87
C LEU A 154 24.19 32.87 -1.42
N VAL A 155 23.42 32.82 -2.51
CA VAL A 155 22.78 34.01 -3.10
C VAL A 155 21.76 34.61 -2.13
N THR A 156 20.94 33.78 -1.49
CA THR A 156 19.95 34.25 -0.50
C THR A 156 20.62 34.87 0.73
N LEU A 157 21.70 34.29 1.24
CA LEU A 157 22.49 34.87 2.33
C LEU A 157 23.16 36.20 1.93
N ALA A 158 23.67 36.30 0.70
CA ALA A 158 24.25 37.53 0.18
C ALA A 158 23.19 38.64 0.06
N GLN A 159 21.99 38.32 -0.41
CA GLN A 159 20.85 39.25 -0.47
C GLN A 159 20.44 39.73 0.93
N GLN A 160 20.31 38.82 1.90
CA GLN A 160 20.00 39.18 3.29
C GLN A 160 21.07 40.08 3.93
N ARG A 161 22.34 39.86 3.61
CA ARG A 161 23.44 40.72 4.10
C ARG A 161 23.40 42.12 3.49
N LEU A 162 23.02 42.26 2.22
CA LEU A 162 22.84 43.55 1.56
C LEU A 162 21.62 44.30 2.12
N GLU A 163 20.53 43.60 2.39
CA GLU A 163 19.34 44.19 3.02
C GLU A 163 19.60 44.61 4.48
N ALA A 164 20.35 43.80 5.25
CA ALA A 164 20.76 44.14 6.61
C ALA A 164 21.83 45.24 6.66
N GLY A 165 22.68 45.36 5.64
CA GLY A 165 23.72 46.40 5.52
C GLY A 165 23.21 47.71 4.92
N GLY A 166 22.08 47.70 4.19
CA GLY A 166 21.46 48.89 3.59
C GLY A 166 20.59 49.70 4.56
N GLY A 167 20.40 49.24 5.80
CA GLY A 167 19.62 49.92 6.84
C GLY A 167 20.42 50.85 7.76
N GLY A 168 21.74 50.97 7.58
CA GLY A 168 22.62 51.75 8.44
C GLY A 168 23.57 52.62 7.64
N ASP A 169 23.06 53.72 7.09
CA ASP A 169 23.72 55.03 7.02
C ASP A 169 23.07 55.89 5.92
N LEU A 170 22.24 56.85 6.34
CA LEU A 170 22.07 58.20 5.76
C LEU A 170 21.00 58.98 6.55
N GLN A 171 21.30 59.27 7.82
CA GLN A 171 20.82 60.48 8.49
C GLN A 171 22.03 61.22 9.06
N ALA A 172 22.73 61.92 8.17
CA ALA A 172 23.60 63.03 8.52
C ALA A 172 23.15 64.21 7.65
N HIS A 173 22.18 64.98 8.16
CA HIS A 173 22.07 66.43 8.03
C HIS A 173 21.04 66.94 9.04
#